data_AF-A0A8B9HWC2-F1
#
_entry.id   AF-A0A8B9HWC2-F1
#
_cell.length_a   1.000
_cell.length_b   1.000
_cell.length_c   1.000
_cell.angle_alpha   90.00
_cell.angle_beta   90.00
_cell.angle_gamma   90.00
#
_symmetry.space_group_name_H-M   'P 1'
#
loop_
_entity.id
_entity.type
_entity.pdbx_description
1 polymer ?
#
loop_
_entity_poly.entity_id
_entity_poly.type
_entity_poly.pdbx_seq_one_letter_code
_entity_poly.pdbx_strand_id
1 'polypeptide(L)'
;VVWIYHKSQKADEYLREIKEQGLLAEAVRQCVEAAGHEQEAETQKTLLRVKPLVCTSIKNLAHSLFSLSISVSAASFGKCFLSNFPPELFVIMCRDLRVLNAVRDYTVGIPLTHTQFKQMTVQVLIDRLVYRKLYPLAIEICRYLKTPEYQGVSRVLKHWACCKVQQKEESDEVIARTISLKLGEAAGISYSEIATKAYECGRTELAIKLLEFEPRSGEQVPLLLKMKRSQLALSKAIESGDTDLVYTVVTYLKNEMNRGDFFMTLRNQPVALSLYRQFCKHQEQDTLKDLFNQDDDHQELGNFYVKASYKEKRLEARVAHLQSAVDEYNKAKNEFAAKTTEEEMRLLRFQKKLEEEKGESLVGFSLHDTLRTLLAVGLHKHAEQLYKDFKVPDKRFWWLKLTALAEKEDWEELEKFAKSKKSPIGYLPFVEVCVKHHNKYEAKKYVSRVTPEQKVKAHLAVGDMEGAADAAIERRNEGEISTILSRCSPTTDRALVERLNRAKSTAAKK
;
A
#
# COMPACT_ATOMS: atom_id res chain seq x y z
N VAL A 1 12.38 38.28 -68.89
CA VAL A 1 12.66 36.87 -69.22
C VAL A 1 13.74 36.69 -70.30
N VAL A 2 14.42 37.74 -70.80
CA VAL A 2 15.49 37.59 -71.84
C VAL A 2 16.88 38.10 -71.40
N TRP A 3 17.07 38.53 -70.14
CA TRP A 3 18.36 39.09 -69.68
C TRP A 3 19.08 38.28 -68.57
N ILE A 4 18.63 37.06 -68.27
CA ILE A 4 19.24 36.17 -67.25
C ILE A 4 20.03 35.01 -67.87
N TYR A 5 20.09 34.90 -69.20
CA TYR A 5 20.74 33.77 -69.88
C TYR A 5 22.25 33.94 -70.16
N HIS A 6 22.86 35.10 -69.84
CA HIS A 6 24.24 35.41 -70.27
C HIS A 6 25.34 35.31 -69.20
N LYS A 7 25.07 34.72 -68.04
CA LYS A 7 26.13 34.37 -67.08
C LYS A 7 25.94 32.94 -66.58
N SER A 8 26.48 31.97 -67.35
CA SER A 8 27.07 30.69 -66.86
C SER A 8 27.17 29.58 -67.94
N GLN A 9 27.45 29.89 -69.22
CA GLN A 9 27.67 28.81 -70.21
C GLN A 9 28.88 27.93 -69.82
N LYS A 10 29.96 28.58 -69.35
CA LYS A 10 31.16 27.89 -68.83
C LYS A 10 30.88 27.06 -67.57
N ALA A 11 30.08 27.55 -66.62
CA ALA A 11 29.83 26.77 -65.40
C ALA A 11 28.84 25.61 -65.64
N ASP A 12 27.99 25.70 -66.66
CA ASP A 12 27.14 24.57 -67.08
C ASP A 12 27.97 23.49 -67.81
N GLU A 13 29.00 23.88 -68.58
CA GLU A 13 30.01 22.98 -69.14
C GLU A 13 30.85 22.29 -68.05
N TYR A 14 31.40 23.03 -67.09
CA TYR A 14 32.15 22.45 -65.96
C TYR A 14 31.29 21.53 -65.09
N LEU A 15 30.01 21.84 -64.88
CA LEU A 15 29.10 20.97 -64.13
C LEU A 15 28.80 19.66 -64.88
N ARG A 16 28.71 19.69 -66.21
CA ARG A 16 28.59 18.47 -67.03
C ARG A 16 29.87 17.65 -66.97
N GLU A 17 31.04 18.28 -67.08
CA GLU A 17 32.34 17.60 -67.00
C GLU A 17 32.53 16.91 -65.63
N ILE A 18 32.23 17.61 -64.52
CA ILE A 18 32.29 17.06 -63.17
C ILE A 18 31.27 15.92 -62.97
N LYS A 19 30.10 16.00 -63.62
CA LYS A 19 29.08 14.94 -63.59
C LYS A 19 29.52 13.71 -64.40
N GLU A 20 30.12 13.91 -65.57
CA GLU A 20 30.66 12.85 -66.43
C GLU A 20 31.84 12.11 -65.76
N GLN A 21 32.65 12.82 -64.96
CA GLN A 21 33.72 12.24 -64.15
C GLN A 21 33.22 11.54 -62.87
N GLY A 22 31.92 11.58 -62.57
CA GLY A 22 31.34 11.00 -61.34
C GLY A 22 31.72 11.73 -60.04
N LEU A 23 32.38 12.89 -60.12
CA LEU A 23 32.91 13.64 -58.96
C LEU A 23 31.91 14.64 -58.37
N LEU A 24 30.74 14.81 -58.98
CA LEU A 24 29.75 15.81 -58.56
C LEU A 24 29.30 15.65 -57.10
N ALA A 25 29.13 14.41 -56.62
CA ALA A 25 28.75 14.16 -55.23
C ALA A 25 29.85 14.58 -54.24
N GLU A 26 31.12 14.40 -54.60
CA GLU A 26 32.27 14.81 -53.77
C GLU A 26 32.44 16.33 -53.78
N ALA A 27 32.27 16.97 -54.94
CA ALA A 27 32.29 18.43 -55.05
C ALA A 27 31.19 19.07 -54.19
N VAL A 28 29.97 18.53 -54.21
CA VAL A 28 28.88 19.00 -53.33
C VAL A 28 29.23 18.83 -51.84
N ARG A 29 29.84 17.70 -51.44
CA ARG A 29 30.31 17.49 -50.06
C ARG A 29 31.37 18.52 -49.65
N GLN A 30 32.40 18.69 -50.46
CA GLN A 30 33.49 19.65 -50.20
C GLN A 30 32.97 21.09 -50.12
N CYS A 31 32.00 21.46 -50.96
CA CYS A 31 31.35 22.76 -50.87
C CYS A 31 30.56 22.94 -49.55
N VAL A 32 29.85 21.91 -49.09
CA VAL A 32 29.15 21.95 -47.80
C VAL A 32 30.14 22.08 -46.65
N GLU A 33 31.26 21.35 -46.69
CA GLU A 33 32.31 21.42 -45.67
C GLU A 33 33.04 22.77 -45.66
N ALA A 34 33.39 23.29 -46.83
CA ALA A 34 34.02 24.61 -46.99
C ALA A 34 33.16 25.73 -46.40
N ALA A 35 31.83 25.64 -46.52
CA ALA A 35 30.91 26.59 -45.89
C ALA A 35 30.99 26.59 -44.35
N GLY A 36 31.37 25.47 -43.74
CA GLY A 36 31.64 25.36 -42.31
C GLY A 36 32.88 26.15 -41.85
N HIS A 37 33.85 26.35 -42.75
CA HIS A 37 35.08 27.08 -42.47
C HIS A 37 34.94 28.59 -42.65
N GLU A 38 33.83 29.06 -43.25
CA GLU A 38 33.53 30.49 -43.38
C GLU A 38 33.20 31.11 -42.00
N GLN A 39 33.90 32.20 -41.67
CA GLN A 39 33.77 32.88 -40.39
C GLN A 39 33.08 34.22 -40.49
N GLU A 40 33.06 34.84 -41.68
CA GLU A 40 32.39 36.11 -41.88
C GLU A 40 30.88 35.93 -41.97
N ALA A 41 30.14 36.47 -40.99
CA ALA A 41 28.71 36.26 -40.86
C ALA A 41 27.90 36.75 -42.07
N GLU A 42 28.31 37.85 -42.72
CA GLU A 42 27.61 38.38 -43.91
C GLU A 42 27.80 37.47 -45.14
N THR A 43 29.02 36.98 -45.34
CA THR A 43 29.36 36.00 -46.38
C THR A 43 28.61 34.68 -46.13
N GLN A 44 28.56 34.24 -44.88
CA GLN A 44 27.86 33.03 -44.46
C GLN A 44 26.33 33.13 -44.56
N LYS A 45 25.73 34.28 -44.22
CA LYS A 45 24.29 34.56 -44.42
C LYS A 45 23.95 34.54 -45.91
N THR A 46 24.83 35.06 -46.75
CA THR A 46 24.68 35.04 -48.22
C THR A 46 24.74 33.61 -48.75
N LEU A 47 25.64 32.77 -48.21
CA LEU A 47 25.71 31.34 -48.50
C LEU A 47 24.45 30.57 -48.05
N LEU A 48 23.85 30.94 -46.92
CA LEU A 48 22.65 30.28 -46.36
C LEU A 48 21.33 30.68 -47.04
N ARG A 49 21.31 31.70 -47.91
CA ARG A 49 20.14 32.10 -48.69
C ARG A 49 19.88 31.08 -49.81
N VAL A 50 19.35 29.92 -49.43
CA VAL A 50 18.75 28.97 -50.38
C VAL A 50 17.45 29.57 -50.88
N LYS A 51 17.44 30.09 -52.12
CA LYS A 51 16.20 30.24 -52.87
C LYS A 51 15.90 28.88 -53.51
N PRO A 52 14.85 28.14 -53.08
CA PRO A 52 14.27 27.17 -53.99
C PRO A 52 13.82 27.96 -55.22
N LEU A 53 14.26 27.55 -56.39
CA LEU A 53 13.81 28.10 -57.66
C LEU A 53 12.36 27.65 -57.92
N VAL A 54 11.42 28.12 -57.09
CA VAL A 54 9.99 28.17 -57.38
C VAL A 54 9.43 29.44 -56.71
N CYS A 55 8.82 30.29 -57.53
CA CYS A 55 8.01 31.49 -57.22
C CYS A 55 8.69 32.83 -56.82
N THR A 56 8.67 33.72 -57.81
CA THR A 56 8.24 35.14 -57.80
C THR A 56 8.84 36.16 -56.80
N SER A 57 9.49 37.17 -57.41
CA SER A 57 9.62 38.57 -56.98
C SER A 57 10.22 38.89 -55.62
N ILE A 58 11.41 39.50 -55.62
CA ILE A 58 11.73 40.75 -54.91
C ILE A 58 13.01 41.33 -55.54
N LYS A 59 12.93 42.61 -55.90
CA LYS A 59 13.99 43.46 -56.45
C LYS A 59 14.92 43.95 -55.33
N ASN A 60 16.14 44.27 -55.73
CA ASN A 60 17.14 45.11 -55.05
C ASN A 60 17.88 44.52 -53.84
N LEU A 61 19.11 44.05 -54.07
CA LEU A 61 20.29 44.73 -53.55
C LEU A 61 21.50 44.37 -54.43
N ALA A 62 22.05 45.39 -55.06
CA ALA A 62 23.14 45.30 -56.02
C ALA A 62 24.45 45.77 -55.37
N HIS A 63 25.54 45.10 -55.74
CA HIS A 63 26.89 45.63 -55.89
C HIS A 63 27.70 45.96 -54.63
N SER A 64 28.34 44.94 -54.06
CA SER A 64 29.79 44.85 -53.80
C SER A 64 30.05 43.55 -53.02
N LEU A 65 31.24 42.96 -53.16
CA LEU A 65 31.62 41.59 -52.69
C LEU A 65 31.27 40.45 -53.66
N PHE A 66 31.50 40.68 -54.95
CA PHE A 66 31.53 39.66 -56.00
C PHE A 66 32.92 39.00 -56.04
N SER A 67 33.18 38.09 -55.11
CA SER A 67 34.23 37.06 -55.15
C SER A 67 34.20 36.33 -53.81
N LEU A 68 34.08 34.99 -53.81
CA LEU A 68 34.02 34.12 -52.63
C LEU A 68 32.66 33.99 -51.89
N SER A 69 31.58 33.62 -52.59
CA SER A 69 30.30 33.24 -51.92
C SER A 69 29.53 32.12 -52.65
N ILE A 70 30.22 31.08 -53.14
CA ILE A 70 29.64 30.09 -54.06
C ILE A 70 29.24 28.75 -53.41
N SER A 71 29.81 28.35 -52.27
CA SER A 71 29.80 26.92 -51.89
C SER A 71 28.42 26.32 -51.55
N VAL A 72 27.60 26.94 -50.70
CA VAL A 72 26.29 26.34 -50.28
C VAL A 72 25.23 26.43 -51.39
N SER A 73 25.18 27.54 -52.12
CA SER A 73 24.27 27.72 -53.25
C SER A 73 24.62 26.78 -54.41
N ALA A 74 25.92 26.59 -54.69
CA ALA A 74 26.39 25.61 -55.68
C ALA A 74 26.10 24.17 -55.24
N ALA A 75 26.26 23.84 -53.95
CA ALA A 75 25.89 22.53 -53.41
C ALA A 75 24.37 22.26 -53.51
N SER A 76 23.52 23.27 -53.24
CA SER A 76 22.07 23.17 -53.39
C SER A 76 21.66 22.99 -54.85
N PHE A 77 22.34 23.65 -55.79
CA PHE A 77 22.10 23.53 -57.23
C PHE A 77 22.61 22.18 -57.78
N GLY A 78 23.82 21.76 -57.39
CA GLY A 78 24.42 20.48 -57.77
C GLY A 78 23.63 19.27 -57.29
N LYS A 79 23.00 19.36 -56.11
CA LYS A 79 22.09 18.34 -55.58
C LYS A 79 20.90 18.05 -56.52
N CYS A 80 20.39 19.04 -57.25
CA CYS A 80 19.29 18.84 -58.21
C CYS A 80 19.64 17.87 -59.35
N PHE A 81 20.93 17.62 -59.60
CA PHE A 81 21.43 16.74 -60.63
C PHE A 81 21.85 15.36 -60.11
N LEU A 82 21.71 15.11 -58.80
CA LEU A 82 22.05 13.86 -58.12
C LEU A 82 20.77 13.19 -57.59
N SER A 83 20.47 11.97 -58.03
CA SER A 83 19.29 11.22 -57.59
C SER A 83 19.39 10.66 -56.16
N ASN A 84 20.61 10.42 -55.65
CA ASN A 84 20.86 9.71 -54.38
C ASN A 84 21.74 10.48 -53.38
N PHE A 85 21.77 11.82 -53.40
CA PHE A 85 22.59 12.59 -52.45
C PHE A 85 21.89 12.73 -51.08
N PRO A 86 22.55 12.38 -49.96
CA PRO A 86 21.96 12.46 -48.62
C PRO A 86 21.62 13.93 -48.26
N PRO A 87 20.33 14.32 -48.16
CA PRO A 87 19.95 15.68 -47.82
C PRO A 87 20.39 16.10 -46.41
N GLU A 88 20.70 15.13 -45.55
CA GLU A 88 20.97 15.31 -44.14
C GLU A 88 22.19 16.19 -43.90
N LEU A 89 23.29 15.96 -44.61
CA LEU A 89 24.54 16.70 -44.43
C LEU A 89 24.37 18.20 -44.71
N PHE A 90 23.63 18.52 -45.77
CA PHE A 90 23.33 19.90 -46.14
C PHE A 90 22.44 20.58 -45.10
N VAL A 91 21.40 19.89 -44.64
CA VAL A 91 20.47 20.41 -43.62
C VAL A 91 21.17 20.61 -42.27
N ILE A 92 22.03 19.67 -41.86
CA ILE A 92 22.82 19.77 -40.62
C ILE A 92 23.75 20.96 -40.71
N MET A 93 24.53 21.11 -41.79
CA MET A 93 25.40 22.26 -41.97
C MET A 93 24.62 23.58 -41.90
N CYS A 94 23.49 23.70 -42.59
CA CYS A 94 22.67 24.91 -42.54
C CYS A 94 22.16 25.23 -41.13
N ARG A 95 21.80 24.21 -40.34
CA ARG A 95 21.38 24.37 -38.94
C ARG A 95 22.55 24.83 -38.07
N ASP A 96 23.70 24.18 -38.18
CA ASP A 96 24.90 24.49 -37.41
C ASP A 96 25.38 25.91 -37.68
N LEU A 97 25.45 26.32 -38.95
CA LEU A 97 25.88 27.68 -39.32
C LEU A 97 24.91 28.76 -38.82
N ARG A 98 23.60 28.49 -38.75
CA ARG A 98 22.64 29.44 -38.16
C ARG A 98 22.84 29.60 -36.66
N VAL A 99 23.08 28.51 -35.94
CA VAL A 99 23.40 28.56 -34.50
C VAL A 99 24.73 29.28 -34.28
N LEU A 100 25.76 28.96 -35.07
CA LEU A 100 27.06 29.63 -35.04
C LEU A 100 26.95 31.13 -35.29
N ASN A 101 26.19 31.55 -36.31
CA ASN A 101 25.95 32.96 -36.58
C ASN A 101 25.26 33.67 -35.42
N ALA A 102 24.26 33.04 -34.79
CA ALA A 102 23.57 33.63 -33.66
C ALA A 102 24.50 33.82 -32.44
N VAL A 103 25.40 32.87 -32.17
CA VAL A 103 26.32 32.98 -31.02
C VAL A 103 27.58 33.81 -31.30
N ARG A 104 27.95 33.97 -32.57
CA ARG A 104 29.04 34.85 -33.02
C ARG A 104 28.63 36.32 -33.09
N ASP A 105 27.33 36.62 -33.08
CA ASP A 105 26.84 38.00 -33.04
C ASP A 105 27.55 38.79 -31.95
N TYR A 106 27.91 40.04 -32.24
CA TYR A 106 28.73 40.86 -31.35
C TYR A 106 28.07 41.09 -29.97
N THR A 107 26.74 41.01 -29.89
CA THR A 107 26.00 41.13 -28.63
C THR A 107 26.11 39.88 -27.75
N VAL A 108 26.39 38.71 -28.35
CA VAL A 108 26.56 37.42 -27.66
C VAL A 108 28.04 37.12 -27.39
N GLY A 109 28.89 37.36 -28.40
CA GLY A 109 30.34 37.35 -28.29
C GLY A 109 30.93 35.96 -27.98
N ILE A 110 30.46 34.90 -28.63
CA ILE A 110 31.05 33.57 -28.57
C ILE A 110 31.67 33.23 -29.93
N PRO A 111 32.98 33.48 -30.15
CA PRO A 111 33.66 33.22 -31.41
C PRO A 111 33.95 31.72 -31.58
N LEU A 112 32.91 30.95 -31.92
CA LEU A 112 32.98 29.50 -32.05
C LEU A 112 33.20 29.10 -33.51
N THR A 113 34.24 28.31 -33.80
CA THR A 113 34.42 27.71 -35.14
C THR A 113 33.50 26.49 -35.32
N HIS A 114 33.18 26.13 -36.56
CA HIS A 114 32.37 24.93 -36.82
C HIS A 114 33.03 23.64 -36.31
N THR A 115 34.35 23.51 -36.46
CA THR A 115 35.10 22.36 -35.91
C THR A 115 34.96 22.27 -34.39
N GLN A 116 35.07 23.40 -33.68
CA GLN A 116 34.85 23.44 -32.24
C GLN A 116 33.39 23.15 -31.88
N PHE A 117 32.42 23.65 -32.65
CA PHE A 117 30.99 23.35 -32.43
C PHE A 117 30.65 21.87 -32.66
N LYS A 118 31.35 21.16 -33.55
CA LYS A 118 31.18 19.71 -33.71
C LYS A 118 31.83 18.90 -32.59
N GLN A 119 33.01 19.33 -32.12
CA GLN A 119 33.72 18.66 -31.02
C GLN A 119 33.05 18.91 -29.67
N MET A 120 32.46 20.10 -29.51
CA MET A 120 31.72 20.49 -28.32
C MET A 120 30.27 20.07 -28.48
N THR A 121 29.69 19.35 -27.52
CA THR A 121 28.26 19.01 -27.61
C THR A 121 27.39 20.28 -27.57
N VAL A 122 26.22 20.24 -28.21
CA VAL A 122 25.22 21.33 -28.13
C VAL A 122 24.94 21.71 -26.68
N GLN A 123 24.98 20.73 -25.77
CA GLN A 123 24.77 20.95 -24.34
C GLN A 123 25.77 21.94 -23.74
N VAL A 124 27.05 21.83 -24.08
CA VAL A 124 28.08 22.75 -23.56
C VAL A 124 27.87 24.16 -24.11
N LEU A 125 27.40 24.31 -25.36
CA LEU A 125 27.01 25.63 -25.87
C LEU A 125 25.86 26.23 -25.06
N ILE A 126 24.82 25.44 -24.80
CA ILE A 126 23.68 25.87 -23.98
C ILE A 126 24.14 26.26 -22.57
N ASP A 127 25.00 25.45 -21.94
CA ASP A 127 25.55 25.77 -20.62
C ASP A 127 26.31 27.10 -20.63
N ARG A 128 27.15 27.37 -21.64
CA ARG A 128 27.86 28.65 -21.77
C ARG A 128 26.90 29.84 -21.90
N LEU A 129 25.83 29.72 -22.69
CA LEU A 129 24.81 30.76 -22.84
C LEU A 129 24.06 31.00 -21.52
N VAL A 130 23.72 29.92 -20.83
CA VAL A 130 23.04 29.93 -19.54
C VAL A 130 23.91 30.59 -18.46
N TYR A 131 25.21 30.27 -18.38
CA TYR A 131 26.15 30.92 -17.46
C TYR A 131 26.31 32.42 -17.74
N ARG A 132 26.21 32.84 -19.00
CA ARG A 132 26.17 34.26 -19.41
C ARG A 132 24.78 34.92 -19.23
N LYS A 133 23.80 34.19 -18.69
CA LYS A 133 22.40 34.64 -18.49
C LYS A 133 21.66 35.00 -19.79
N LEU A 134 22.11 34.48 -20.93
CA LEU A 134 21.48 34.67 -22.25
C LEU A 134 20.35 33.64 -22.47
N TYR A 135 19.38 33.63 -21.56
CA TYR A 135 18.30 32.63 -21.53
C TYR A 135 17.41 32.60 -22.78
N PRO A 136 16.96 33.76 -23.34
CA PRO A 136 16.09 33.74 -24.53
C PRO A 136 16.76 33.05 -25.72
N LEU A 137 18.03 33.40 -25.99
CA LEU A 137 18.81 32.80 -27.07
C LEU A 137 19.05 31.30 -26.84
N ALA A 138 19.37 30.90 -25.61
CA ALA A 138 19.53 29.48 -25.28
C ALA A 138 18.24 28.69 -25.52
N ILE A 139 17.07 29.23 -25.15
CA ILE A 139 15.76 28.60 -25.39
C ILE A 139 15.46 28.52 -26.89
N GLU A 140 15.72 29.58 -27.65
CA GLU A 140 15.53 29.60 -29.12
C GLU A 140 16.40 28.55 -29.82
N ILE A 141 17.68 28.43 -29.43
CA ILE A 141 18.59 27.42 -29.97
C ILE A 141 18.11 26.01 -29.61
N CYS A 142 17.67 25.76 -28.36
CA CYS A 142 17.11 24.47 -27.96
C CYS A 142 15.87 24.08 -28.79
N ARG A 143 14.95 25.03 -29.00
CA ARG A 143 13.74 24.81 -29.83
C ARG A 143 14.11 24.57 -31.29
N TYR A 144 15.05 25.35 -31.82
CA TYR A 144 15.51 25.25 -33.21
C TYR A 144 16.19 23.91 -33.51
N LEU A 145 17.06 23.46 -32.61
CA LEU A 145 17.78 22.18 -32.72
C LEU A 145 16.92 20.99 -32.29
N LYS A 146 15.70 21.21 -31.79
CA LYS A 146 14.79 20.19 -31.25
C LYS A 146 15.47 19.33 -30.18
N THR A 147 16.25 19.97 -29.32
CA THR A 147 16.87 19.31 -28.17
C THR A 147 15.76 18.74 -27.27
N PRO A 148 15.90 17.50 -26.75
CA PRO A 148 14.92 16.95 -25.81
C PRO A 148 14.64 17.93 -24.66
N GLU A 149 13.37 18.10 -24.29
CA GLU A 149 12.93 19.15 -23.36
C GLU A 149 13.71 19.16 -22.04
N TYR A 150 13.98 17.98 -21.49
CA TYR A 150 14.73 17.80 -20.23
C TYR A 150 16.18 18.30 -20.30
N GLN A 151 16.85 18.19 -21.45
CA GLN A 151 18.22 18.68 -21.68
C GLN A 151 18.25 20.12 -22.21
N GLY A 152 17.18 20.52 -22.91
CA GLY A 152 17.05 21.83 -23.53
C GLY A 152 16.32 22.83 -22.64
N VAL A 153 15.07 23.15 -23.01
CA VAL A 153 14.31 24.27 -22.46
C VAL A 153 14.10 24.13 -20.94
N SER A 154 13.73 22.94 -20.45
CA SER A 154 13.47 22.73 -19.02
C SER A 154 14.72 22.95 -18.16
N ARG A 155 15.89 22.53 -18.65
CA ARG A 155 17.18 22.79 -17.98
C ARG A 155 17.55 24.28 -17.95
N VAL A 156 17.33 24.98 -19.05
CA VAL A 156 17.58 26.44 -19.15
C VAL A 156 16.67 27.20 -18.19
N LEU A 157 15.39 26.86 -18.15
CA LEU A 157 14.40 27.47 -17.26
C LEU A 157 14.68 27.19 -15.78
N LYS A 158 15.09 25.96 -15.45
CA LYS A 158 15.53 25.59 -14.10
C LYS A 158 16.72 26.43 -13.63
N HIS A 159 17.76 26.58 -14.46
CA HIS A 159 18.90 27.44 -14.13
C HIS A 159 18.47 28.91 -13.96
N TRP A 160 17.62 29.41 -14.87
CA TRP A 160 17.05 30.76 -14.75
C TRP A 160 16.34 30.94 -13.41
N ALA A 161 15.50 29.99 -12.99
CA ALA A 161 14.80 30.06 -11.71
C ALA A 161 15.76 30.02 -10.52
N CYS A 162 16.78 29.15 -10.55
CA CYS A 162 17.85 29.13 -9.54
C CYS A 162 18.61 30.46 -9.45
N CYS A 163 18.82 31.16 -10.57
CA CYS A 163 19.39 32.52 -10.54
C CYS A 163 18.38 33.56 -10.03
N LYS A 164 17.08 33.40 -10.35
CA LYS A 164 16.03 34.32 -9.93
C LYS A 164 15.85 34.33 -8.42
N VAL A 165 15.89 33.17 -7.76
CA VAL A 165 15.78 33.08 -6.29
C VAL A 165 16.97 33.68 -5.53
N GLN A 166 18.10 33.93 -6.20
CA GLN A 166 19.28 34.55 -5.60
C GLN A 166 19.20 36.08 -5.56
N GLN A 167 18.26 36.69 -6.29
CA GLN A 167 18.14 38.15 -6.37
C GLN A 167 17.67 38.72 -5.05
N LYS A 168 18.45 39.65 -4.46
CA LYS A 168 18.17 40.19 -3.13
C LYS A 168 17.17 41.35 -3.10
N GLU A 169 17.00 42.05 -4.22
CA GLU A 169 16.21 43.29 -4.32
C GLU A 169 14.70 43.05 -4.37
N GLU A 170 14.27 41.85 -4.80
CA GLU A 170 12.85 41.51 -4.94
C GLU A 170 12.34 40.71 -3.74
N SER A 171 11.05 40.90 -3.42
CA SER A 171 10.37 40.16 -2.36
C SER A 171 10.11 38.71 -2.76
N ASP A 172 9.99 37.85 -1.75
CA ASP A 172 9.78 36.41 -1.93
C ASP A 172 8.45 36.12 -2.67
N GLU A 173 7.39 36.91 -2.42
CA GLU A 173 6.10 36.77 -3.10
C GLU A 173 6.16 37.08 -4.60
N VAL A 174 6.96 38.08 -4.99
CA VAL A 174 7.11 38.47 -6.39
C VAL A 174 7.93 37.42 -7.14
N ILE A 175 9.01 36.93 -6.52
CA ILE A 175 9.85 35.88 -7.09
C ILE A 175 9.05 34.58 -7.25
N ALA A 176 8.34 34.13 -6.21
CA ALA A 176 7.54 32.90 -6.26
C ALA A 176 6.49 32.94 -7.40
N ARG A 177 5.74 34.06 -7.52
CA ARG A 177 4.75 34.24 -8.59
C ARG A 177 5.38 34.28 -9.98
N THR A 178 6.54 34.93 -10.12
CA THR A 178 7.24 35.03 -11.41
C THR A 178 7.74 33.65 -11.85
N ILE A 179 8.28 32.86 -10.92
CA ILE A 179 8.75 31.51 -11.19
C ILE A 179 7.58 30.60 -11.53
N SER A 180 6.50 30.60 -10.74
CA SER A 180 5.34 29.73 -10.99
C SER A 180 4.66 30.05 -12.32
N LEU A 181 4.52 31.32 -12.70
CA LEU A 181 3.94 31.72 -13.99
C LEU A 181 4.79 31.22 -15.16
N LYS A 182 6.12 31.33 -15.07
CA LYS A 182 7.02 30.97 -16.18
C LYS A 182 7.30 29.47 -16.28
N LEU A 183 7.32 28.77 -15.16
CA LEU A 183 7.56 27.34 -15.10
C LEU A 183 6.26 26.51 -15.20
N GLY A 184 5.10 27.10 -14.95
CA GLY A 184 3.80 26.41 -15.01
C GLY A 184 3.47 25.83 -16.39
N GLU A 185 3.99 26.43 -17.46
CA GLU A 185 3.83 25.92 -18.83
C GLU A 185 4.86 24.84 -19.20
N ALA A 186 5.91 24.65 -18.40
CA ALA A 186 7.03 23.77 -18.70
C ALA A 186 6.94 22.45 -17.91
N ALA A 187 6.80 21.33 -18.62
CA ALA A 187 6.75 20.01 -18.01
C ALA A 187 8.15 19.55 -17.53
N GLY A 188 8.17 18.76 -16.45
CA GLY A 188 9.35 18.01 -16.00
C GLY A 188 10.39 18.82 -15.20
N ILE A 189 10.08 20.03 -14.74
CA ILE A 189 10.97 20.81 -13.88
C ILE A 189 10.64 20.51 -12.41
N SER A 190 11.64 20.07 -11.65
CA SER A 190 11.51 19.90 -10.20
C SER A 190 11.69 21.25 -9.49
N TYR A 191 10.68 21.62 -8.70
CA TYR A 191 10.71 22.78 -7.82
C TYR A 191 11.56 22.53 -6.58
N SER A 192 11.76 21.26 -6.18
CA SER A 192 12.61 20.89 -5.02
C SER A 192 14.03 21.47 -5.09
N GLU A 193 14.65 21.44 -6.27
CA GLU A 193 16.01 21.95 -6.47
C GLU A 193 16.05 23.49 -6.43
N ILE A 194 15.01 24.14 -6.96
CA ILE A 194 14.87 25.60 -6.93
C ILE A 194 14.64 26.08 -5.49
N ALA A 195 13.78 25.37 -4.75
CA ALA A 195 13.53 25.61 -3.33
C ALA A 195 14.79 25.37 -2.48
N THR A 196 15.57 24.32 -2.79
CA THR A 196 16.87 24.07 -2.14
C THR A 196 17.82 25.24 -2.35
N LYS A 197 17.90 25.78 -3.58
CA LYS A 197 18.71 26.96 -3.88
C LYS A 197 18.24 28.22 -3.14
N ALA A 198 16.93 28.42 -3.04
CA ALA A 198 16.35 29.53 -2.25
C ALA A 198 16.73 29.41 -0.77
N TYR A 199 16.65 28.20 -0.20
CA TYR A 199 17.04 27.93 1.18
C TYR A 199 18.53 28.16 1.43
N GLU A 200 19.42 27.71 0.53
CA GLU A 200 20.86 27.98 0.61
C GLU A 200 21.19 29.48 0.60
N CYS A 201 20.31 30.30 0.02
CA CYS A 201 20.43 31.75 -0.02
C CYS A 201 19.82 32.44 1.21
N GLY A 202 19.36 31.67 2.21
CA GLY A 202 18.72 32.15 3.43
C GLY A 202 17.25 32.55 3.27
N ARG A 203 16.64 32.32 2.11
CA ARG A 203 15.23 32.66 1.81
C ARG A 203 14.31 31.49 2.12
N THR A 204 14.13 31.22 3.41
CA THR A 204 13.35 30.06 3.89
C THR A 204 11.87 30.13 3.48
N GLU A 205 11.24 31.31 3.58
CA GLU A 205 9.82 31.45 3.21
C GLU A 205 9.60 31.30 1.71
N LEU A 206 10.49 31.84 0.88
CA LEU A 206 10.49 31.57 -0.56
C LEU A 206 10.64 30.07 -0.87
N ALA A 207 11.56 29.38 -0.18
CA ALA A 207 11.77 27.95 -0.39
C ALA A 207 10.52 27.15 -0.09
N ILE A 208 9.81 27.45 1.01
CA ILE A 208 8.54 26.80 1.37
C ILE A 208 7.48 27.05 0.30
N LYS A 209 7.29 28.30 -0.13
CA LYS A 209 6.30 28.65 -1.17
C LYS A 209 6.59 27.96 -2.50
N LEU A 210 7.86 27.88 -2.91
CA LEU A 210 8.25 27.20 -4.14
C LEU A 210 8.00 25.70 -4.05
N LEU A 211 8.18 25.12 -2.87
CA LEU A 211 8.02 23.69 -2.64
C LEU A 211 6.55 23.24 -2.66
N GLU A 212 5.59 24.15 -2.43
CA GLU A 212 4.16 23.87 -2.62
C GLU A 212 3.80 23.51 -4.07
N PHE A 213 4.61 23.94 -5.04
CA PHE A 213 4.44 23.58 -6.45
C PHE A 213 5.13 22.26 -6.83
N GLU A 214 5.88 21.61 -5.93
CA GLU A 214 6.46 20.29 -6.20
C GLU A 214 5.38 19.20 -6.02
N PRO A 215 5.01 18.45 -7.07
CA PRO A 215 3.97 17.44 -6.99
C PRO A 215 4.40 16.18 -6.22
N ARG A 216 5.72 15.94 -6.08
CA ARG A 216 6.26 14.74 -5.44
C ARG A 216 6.50 14.98 -3.95
N SER A 217 5.62 14.43 -3.12
CA SER A 217 5.74 14.53 -1.65
C SER A 217 7.05 13.98 -1.11
N GLY A 218 7.61 12.94 -1.75
CA GLY A 218 8.91 12.36 -1.40
C GLY A 218 10.11 13.30 -1.56
N GLU A 219 10.00 14.33 -2.41
CA GLU A 219 11.02 15.39 -2.53
C GLU A 219 10.72 16.58 -1.61
N GLN A 220 9.43 16.84 -1.36
CA GLN A 220 8.97 17.93 -0.49
C GLN A 220 9.34 17.68 0.98
N VAL A 221 8.97 16.52 1.52
CA VAL A 221 9.08 16.24 2.95
C VAL A 221 10.54 16.28 3.46
N PRO A 222 11.54 15.65 2.80
CA PRO A 222 12.92 15.73 3.25
C PRO A 222 13.47 17.16 3.28
N LEU A 223 13.10 17.99 2.32
CA LEU A 223 13.52 19.40 2.31
C LEU A 223 12.86 20.20 3.42
N LEU A 224 11.56 19.96 3.72
CA LEU A 224 10.88 20.58 4.86
C LEU A 224 11.55 20.21 6.20
N LEU A 225 11.96 18.95 6.37
CA LEU A 225 12.72 18.50 7.55
C LEU A 225 14.07 19.21 7.65
N LYS A 226 14.82 19.32 6.54
CA LYS A 226 16.09 20.06 6.49
C LYS A 226 15.92 21.54 6.88
N MET A 227 14.80 22.15 6.50
CA MET A 227 14.46 23.52 6.87
C MET A 227 13.91 23.67 8.30
N LYS A 228 13.91 22.59 9.12
CA LYS A 228 13.35 22.54 10.47
C LYS A 228 11.85 22.88 10.54
N ARG A 229 11.11 22.68 9.44
CA ARG A 229 9.66 22.87 9.36
C ARG A 229 8.92 21.55 9.65
N SER A 230 9.21 20.97 10.81
CA SER A 230 8.74 19.66 11.27
C SER A 230 7.22 19.45 11.20
N GLN A 231 6.44 20.42 11.67
CA GLN A 231 4.96 20.32 11.68
C GLN A 231 4.39 20.28 10.26
N LEU A 232 4.93 21.11 9.37
CA LEU A 232 4.54 21.16 7.96
C LEU A 232 4.99 19.90 7.21
N ALA A 233 6.19 19.39 7.52
CA ALA A 233 6.66 18.12 6.96
C ALA A 233 5.72 16.96 7.33
N LEU A 234 5.27 16.91 8.60
CA LEU A 234 4.34 15.89 9.06
C LEU A 234 2.97 16.02 8.39
N SER A 235 2.42 17.23 8.28
CA SER A 235 1.14 17.43 7.60
C SER A 235 1.21 17.04 6.12
N LYS A 236 2.30 17.40 5.43
CA LYS A 236 2.50 17.03 4.02
C LYS A 236 2.73 15.53 3.82
N ALA A 237 3.41 14.87 4.74
CA ALA A 237 3.51 13.41 4.72
C ALA A 237 2.14 12.74 4.89
N ILE A 238 1.29 13.24 5.80
CA ILE A 238 -0.07 12.72 5.99
C ILE A 238 -0.94 12.97 4.74
N GLU A 239 -0.90 14.18 4.19
CA GLU A 239 -1.64 14.53 2.95
C GLU A 239 -1.23 13.66 1.76
N SER A 240 0.02 13.19 1.71
CA SER A 240 0.50 12.30 0.64
C SER A 240 -0.13 10.90 0.68
N GLY A 241 -0.63 10.47 1.85
CA GLY A 241 -1.12 9.11 2.06
C GLY A 241 -0.03 8.03 2.11
N ASP A 242 1.25 8.39 1.98
CA ASP A 242 2.37 7.47 2.05
C ASP A 242 2.75 7.21 3.52
N THR A 243 2.47 5.99 3.98
CA THR A 243 2.78 5.57 5.35
C THR A 243 4.28 5.57 5.65
N ASP A 244 5.12 5.24 4.66
CA ASP A 244 6.57 5.20 4.85
C ASP A 244 7.14 6.61 5.06
N LEU A 245 6.59 7.58 4.32
CA LEU A 245 6.94 8.98 4.49
C LEU A 245 6.50 9.52 5.85
N VAL A 246 5.31 9.12 6.34
CA VAL A 246 4.87 9.46 7.71
C VAL A 246 5.81 8.83 8.74
N TYR A 247 6.17 7.56 8.61
CA TYR A 247 7.13 6.92 9.52
C TYR A 247 8.50 7.58 9.50
N THR A 248 8.97 8.02 8.33
CA THR A 248 10.21 8.77 8.17
C THR A 248 10.18 10.06 8.99
N VAL A 249 9.10 10.85 8.87
CA VAL A 249 8.95 12.09 9.64
C VAL A 249 8.82 11.80 11.12
N VAL A 250 7.98 10.85 11.53
CA VAL A 250 7.79 10.51 12.95
C VAL A 250 9.09 10.04 13.59
N THR A 251 9.89 9.24 12.89
CA THR A 251 11.21 8.78 13.36
C THR A 251 12.19 9.94 13.50
N TYR A 252 12.21 10.86 12.53
CA TYR A 252 13.01 12.08 12.62
C TYR A 252 12.62 12.92 13.84
N LEU A 253 11.32 13.14 14.07
CA LEU A 253 10.83 13.92 15.21
C LEU A 253 11.18 13.27 16.55
N LYS A 254 11.12 11.94 16.63
CA LYS A 254 11.50 11.20 17.84
C LYS A 254 12.96 11.41 18.23
N ASN A 255 13.85 11.56 17.24
CA ASN A 255 15.29 11.74 17.47
C ASN A 255 15.66 13.20 17.78
N GLU A 256 14.95 14.16 17.20
CA GLU A 256 15.26 15.59 17.32
C GLU A 256 14.56 16.26 18.51
N MET A 257 13.41 15.73 18.94
CA MET A 257 12.58 16.34 19.98
C MET A 257 12.71 15.60 21.30
N ASN A 258 12.53 16.30 22.42
CA ASN A 258 12.33 15.61 23.69
C ASN A 258 11.00 14.85 23.67
N ARG A 259 10.87 13.86 24.57
CA ARG A 259 9.71 12.97 24.62
C ARG A 259 8.37 13.71 24.81
N GLY A 260 8.36 14.82 25.56
CA GLY A 260 7.14 15.60 25.79
C GLY A 260 6.66 16.34 24.54
N ASP A 261 7.56 17.09 23.90
CA ASP A 261 7.25 17.86 22.69
C ASP A 261 6.89 16.94 21.52
N PHE A 262 7.54 15.78 21.43
CA PHE A 262 7.22 14.74 20.45
C PHE A 262 5.77 14.26 20.58
N PHE A 263 5.34 13.88 21.79
CA PHE A 263 3.96 13.44 22.00
C PHE A 263 2.95 14.56 21.82
N MET A 264 3.25 15.78 22.26
CA MET A 264 2.39 16.94 22.00
C MET A 264 2.20 17.18 20.50
N THR A 265 3.25 17.02 19.70
CA THR A 265 3.18 17.11 18.24
C THR A 265 2.30 16.01 17.64
N LEU A 266 2.49 14.76 18.05
CA LEU A 266 1.69 13.65 17.54
C LEU A 266 0.21 13.76 17.95
N ARG A 267 -0.09 14.26 19.15
CA ARG A 267 -1.47 14.45 19.62
C ARG A 267 -2.26 15.41 18.74
N ASN A 268 -1.60 16.43 18.20
CA ASN A 268 -2.21 17.37 17.25
C ASN A 268 -2.44 16.77 15.86
N GLN A 269 -1.91 15.57 15.59
CA GLN A 269 -2.00 14.87 14.30
C GLN A 269 -2.47 13.41 14.51
N PRO A 270 -3.79 13.16 14.62
CA PRO A 270 -4.34 11.85 14.98
C PRO A 270 -3.91 10.69 14.08
N VAL A 271 -3.70 10.95 12.79
CA VAL A 271 -3.24 9.94 11.81
C VAL A 271 -1.80 9.52 12.10
N ALA A 272 -0.91 10.47 12.41
CA ALA A 272 0.46 10.15 12.78
C ALA A 272 0.52 9.41 14.12
N LEU A 273 -0.30 9.81 15.09
CA LEU A 273 -0.40 9.13 16.39
C LEU A 273 -0.89 7.69 16.24
N SER A 274 -1.90 7.43 15.40
CA SER A 274 -2.42 6.07 15.19
C SER A 274 -1.37 5.16 14.53
N LEU A 275 -0.66 5.66 13.53
CA LEU A 275 0.46 4.95 12.90
C LEU A 275 1.61 4.71 13.88
N TYR A 276 1.93 5.68 14.72
CA TYR A 276 2.95 5.53 15.77
C TYR A 276 2.54 4.50 16.83
N ARG A 277 1.27 4.50 17.28
CA ARG A 277 0.74 3.46 18.16
C ARG A 277 0.86 2.07 17.54
N GLN A 278 0.60 1.94 16.23
CA GLN A 278 0.77 0.68 15.52
C GLN A 278 2.24 0.23 15.50
N PHE A 279 3.18 1.17 15.27
CA PHE A 279 4.61 0.89 15.37
C PHE A 279 5.00 0.41 16.78
N CYS A 280 4.56 1.12 17.83
CA CYS A 280 4.86 0.78 19.22
C CYS A 280 4.31 -0.59 19.63
N LYS A 281 3.15 -1.02 19.10
CA LYS A 281 2.60 -2.38 19.35
C LYS A 281 3.59 -3.49 18.98
N HIS A 282 4.42 -3.28 17.96
CA HIS A 282 5.37 -4.28 17.47
C HIS A 282 6.77 -4.13 18.07
N GLN A 283 7.27 -2.91 18.20
CA GLN A 283 8.67 -2.65 18.57
C GLN A 283 8.86 -2.17 20.01
N GLU A 284 7.93 -1.38 20.56
CA GLU A 284 8.12 -0.63 21.80
C GLU A 284 6.89 -0.69 22.73
N GLN A 285 6.75 -1.81 23.44
CA GLN A 285 5.58 -2.06 24.30
C GLN A 285 5.50 -1.10 25.50
N ASP A 286 6.64 -0.71 26.09
CA ASP A 286 6.64 0.22 27.23
C ASP A 286 6.25 1.65 26.81
N THR A 287 6.75 2.11 25.65
CA THR A 287 6.31 3.38 25.05
C THR A 287 4.80 3.38 24.77
N LEU A 288 4.25 2.24 24.33
CA LEU A 288 2.81 2.11 24.11
C LEU A 288 2.02 2.21 25.42
N LYS A 289 2.53 1.60 26.50
CA LYS A 289 1.93 1.71 27.84
C LYS A 289 1.89 3.16 28.32
N ASP A 290 2.99 3.89 28.16
CA ASP A 290 3.07 5.29 28.53
C ASP A 290 2.11 6.17 27.72
N LEU A 291 1.93 5.88 26.42
CA LEU A 291 0.94 6.54 25.58
C LEU A 291 -0.48 6.33 26.12
N PHE A 292 -0.85 5.09 26.45
CA PHE A 292 -2.17 4.81 27.03
C PHE A 292 -2.38 5.50 28.38
N ASN A 293 -1.34 5.58 29.22
CA ASN A 293 -1.38 6.32 30.47
C ASN A 293 -1.59 7.83 30.25
N GLN A 294 -0.93 8.43 29.26
CA GLN A 294 -1.05 9.86 28.97
C GLN A 294 -2.40 10.26 28.39
N ASP A 295 -3.00 9.35 27.61
CA ASP A 295 -4.29 9.56 26.96
C ASP A 295 -5.49 9.17 27.85
N ASP A 296 -5.24 8.74 29.10
CA ASP A 296 -6.23 8.15 30.02
C ASP A 296 -7.03 7.00 29.36
N ASP A 297 -6.40 6.25 28.44
CA ASP A 297 -6.99 5.10 27.76
C ASP A 297 -6.88 3.85 28.66
N HIS A 298 -7.65 3.88 29.75
CA HIS A 298 -7.70 2.81 30.75
C HIS A 298 -8.17 1.47 30.16
N GLN A 299 -8.98 1.50 29.09
CA GLN A 299 -9.44 0.29 28.39
C GLN A 299 -8.24 -0.44 27.75
N GLU A 300 -7.44 0.27 26.96
CA GLU A 300 -6.27 -0.32 26.31
C GLU A 300 -5.15 -0.66 27.30
N LEU A 301 -5.03 0.09 28.40
CA LEU A 301 -4.09 -0.23 29.47
C LEU A 301 -4.46 -1.52 30.21
N GLY A 302 -5.75 -1.76 30.45
CA GLY A 302 -6.24 -3.05 30.93
C GLY A 302 -5.88 -4.19 29.96
N ASN A 303 -6.15 -3.99 28.66
CA ASN A 303 -5.79 -4.96 27.61
C ASN A 303 -4.28 -5.25 27.54
N PHE A 304 -3.45 -4.23 27.78
CA PHE A 304 -2.00 -4.36 27.85
C PHE A 304 -1.58 -5.28 29.01
N TYR A 305 -2.10 -5.04 30.22
CA TYR A 305 -1.78 -5.86 31.39
C TYR A 305 -2.27 -7.31 31.24
N VAL A 306 -3.46 -7.53 30.65
CA VAL A 306 -3.93 -8.89 30.32
C VAL A 306 -2.94 -9.60 29.40
N LYS A 307 -2.49 -8.94 28.31
CA LYS A 307 -1.50 -9.53 27.39
C LYS A 307 -0.15 -9.79 28.07
N ALA A 308 0.30 -8.88 28.93
CA ALA A 308 1.52 -9.04 29.70
C ALA A 308 1.44 -10.26 30.63
N SER A 309 0.28 -10.50 31.24
CA SER A 309 0.06 -11.64 32.15
C SER A 309 0.31 -13.01 31.49
N TYR A 310 0.02 -13.16 30.19
CA TYR A 310 0.26 -14.41 29.45
C TYR A 310 1.74 -14.66 29.13
N LYS A 311 2.58 -13.62 29.24
CA LYS A 311 4.04 -13.76 29.06
C LYS A 311 4.73 -14.18 30.36
N GLU A 312 4.07 -14.01 31.50
CA GLU A 312 4.63 -14.37 32.81
C GLU A 312 4.63 -15.87 33.05
N LYS A 313 5.72 -16.38 33.63
CA LYS A 313 5.85 -17.80 34.01
C LYS A 313 5.41 -18.08 35.44
N ARG A 314 5.52 -17.08 36.33
CA ARG A 314 5.16 -17.20 37.75
C ARG A 314 3.71 -16.81 37.95
N LEU A 315 2.98 -17.61 38.71
CA LEU A 315 1.55 -17.37 38.97
C LEU A 315 1.33 -16.04 39.67
N GLU A 316 2.15 -15.72 40.66
CA GLU A 316 2.03 -14.50 41.48
C GLU A 316 2.21 -13.25 40.61
N ALA A 317 3.19 -13.28 39.70
CA ALA A 317 3.43 -12.20 38.75
C ALA A 317 2.28 -12.08 37.74
N ARG A 318 1.78 -13.20 37.22
CA ARG A 318 0.62 -13.23 36.32
C ARG A 318 -0.63 -12.63 36.98
N VAL A 319 -0.92 -13.04 38.22
CA VAL A 319 -2.05 -12.52 39.01
C VAL A 319 -1.87 -11.04 39.34
N ALA A 320 -0.64 -10.57 39.61
CA ALA A 320 -0.38 -9.15 39.84
C ALA A 320 -0.69 -8.29 38.60
N HIS A 321 -0.29 -8.72 37.39
CA HIS A 321 -0.68 -8.03 36.15
C HIS A 321 -2.19 -8.06 35.93
N LEU A 322 -2.85 -9.20 36.16
CA LEU A 322 -4.31 -9.29 36.05
C LEU A 322 -5.01 -8.36 37.06
N GLN A 323 -4.46 -8.19 38.27
CA GLN A 323 -4.98 -7.23 39.24
C GLN A 323 -4.83 -5.79 38.73
N SER A 324 -3.67 -5.42 38.18
CA SER A 324 -3.50 -4.12 37.52
C SER A 324 -4.48 -3.93 36.36
N ALA A 325 -4.76 -4.98 35.58
CA ALA A 325 -5.77 -4.92 34.52
C ALA A 325 -7.17 -4.64 35.07
N VAL A 326 -7.57 -5.28 36.18
CA VAL A 326 -8.85 -5.02 36.86
C VAL A 326 -8.95 -3.56 37.31
N ASP A 327 -7.89 -3.04 37.94
CA ASP A 327 -7.87 -1.66 38.42
C ASP A 327 -8.07 -0.67 37.27
N GLU A 328 -7.44 -0.92 36.11
CA GLU A 328 -7.62 -0.09 34.90
C GLU A 328 -9.01 -0.29 34.26
N TYR A 329 -9.53 -1.50 34.15
CA TYR A 329 -10.89 -1.71 33.64
C TYR A 329 -11.97 -1.06 34.52
N ASN A 330 -11.75 -1.00 35.83
CA ASN A 330 -12.62 -0.27 36.75
C ASN A 330 -12.59 1.24 36.49
N LYS A 331 -11.40 1.82 36.28
CA LYS A 331 -11.27 3.23 35.84
C LYS A 331 -11.95 3.49 34.49
N ALA A 332 -11.84 2.53 33.57
CA ALA A 332 -12.52 2.55 32.28
C ALA A 332 -14.05 2.33 32.35
N LYS A 333 -14.59 1.99 33.53
CA LYS A 333 -16.00 1.58 33.74
C LYS A 333 -16.41 0.38 32.89
N ASN A 334 -15.48 -0.52 32.58
CA ASN A 334 -15.75 -1.75 31.85
C ASN A 334 -15.96 -2.91 32.83
N GLU A 335 -17.18 -3.01 33.38
CA GLU A 335 -17.56 -4.02 34.38
C GLU A 335 -17.36 -5.46 33.88
N PHE A 336 -17.60 -5.69 32.59
CA PHE A 336 -17.44 -7.02 32.00
C PHE A 336 -15.97 -7.46 32.00
N ALA A 337 -15.07 -6.59 31.51
CA ALA A 337 -13.64 -6.92 31.45
C ALA A 337 -13.03 -7.06 32.86
N ALA A 338 -13.40 -6.17 33.79
CA ALA A 338 -13.00 -6.30 35.20
C ALA A 338 -13.44 -7.64 35.80
N LYS A 339 -14.73 -7.97 35.69
CA LYS A 339 -15.28 -9.20 36.27
C LYS A 339 -14.71 -10.48 35.66
N THR A 340 -14.55 -10.52 34.34
CA THR A 340 -13.96 -11.70 33.65
C THR A 340 -12.49 -11.88 34.02
N THR A 341 -11.74 -10.79 34.22
CA THR A 341 -10.35 -10.84 34.67
C THR A 341 -10.26 -11.31 36.14
N GLU A 342 -11.19 -10.88 37.00
CA GLU A 342 -11.30 -11.40 38.37
C GLU A 342 -11.65 -12.90 38.41
N GLU A 343 -12.55 -13.35 37.53
CA GLU A 343 -12.90 -14.76 37.36
C GLU A 343 -11.69 -15.59 36.92
N GLU A 344 -10.89 -15.10 35.97
CA GLU A 344 -9.63 -15.73 35.56
C GLU A 344 -8.64 -15.85 36.73
N MET A 345 -8.45 -14.79 37.52
CA MET A 345 -7.58 -14.84 38.71
C MET A 345 -8.07 -15.88 39.73
N ARG A 346 -9.38 -15.97 39.96
CA ARG A 346 -9.97 -16.98 40.85
C ARG A 346 -9.74 -18.39 40.32
N LEU A 347 -9.90 -18.60 39.02
CA LEU A 347 -9.69 -19.91 38.38
C LEU A 347 -8.23 -20.35 38.50
N LEU A 348 -7.29 -19.46 38.17
CA LEU A 348 -5.85 -19.74 38.25
C LEU A 348 -5.41 -20.12 39.67
N ARG A 349 -5.90 -19.40 40.70
CA ARG A 349 -5.62 -19.73 42.11
C ARG A 349 -6.20 -21.09 42.50
N PHE A 350 -7.41 -21.40 42.05
CA PHE A 350 -8.04 -22.69 42.31
C PHE A 350 -7.30 -23.85 41.63
N GLN A 351 -6.93 -23.68 40.35
CA GLN A 351 -6.14 -24.64 39.60
C GLN A 351 -4.82 -24.91 40.32
N LYS A 352 -4.06 -23.86 40.69
CA LYS A 352 -2.78 -24.01 41.37
C LYS A 352 -2.88 -24.80 42.66
N LYS A 353 -3.86 -24.47 43.50
CA LYS A 353 -4.13 -25.19 44.76
C LYS A 353 -4.39 -26.68 44.50
N LEU A 354 -5.15 -27.00 43.47
CA LEU A 354 -5.40 -28.40 43.10
C LEU A 354 -4.18 -29.11 42.54
N GLU A 355 -3.31 -28.44 41.78
CA GLU A 355 -2.05 -29.04 41.33
C GLU A 355 -1.19 -29.44 42.53
N GLU A 356 -1.13 -28.58 43.56
CA GLU A 356 -0.35 -28.85 44.79
C GLU A 356 -0.96 -29.99 45.63
N GLU A 357 -2.29 -30.06 45.73
CA GLU A 357 -2.99 -31.08 46.52
C GLU A 357 -3.12 -32.45 45.83
N LYS A 358 -3.18 -32.47 44.48
CA LYS A 358 -3.53 -33.65 43.69
C LYS A 358 -2.50 -34.04 42.63
N GLY A 359 -1.52 -33.20 42.34
CA GLY A 359 -0.46 -33.46 41.36
C GLY A 359 -0.90 -33.34 39.90
N GLU A 360 -2.13 -32.91 39.63
CA GLU A 360 -2.66 -32.72 38.27
C GLU A 360 -2.24 -31.37 37.70
N SER A 361 -1.74 -31.32 36.46
CA SER A 361 -1.38 -30.05 35.79
C SER A 361 -2.62 -29.40 35.16
N LEU A 362 -3.21 -28.44 35.87
CA LEU A 362 -4.48 -27.78 35.51
C LEU A 362 -4.31 -26.29 35.19
N VAL A 363 -3.20 -25.66 35.59
CA VAL A 363 -3.02 -24.21 35.47
C VAL A 363 -3.01 -23.79 34.00
N GLY A 364 -3.90 -22.85 33.67
CA GLY A 364 -4.04 -22.30 32.32
C GLY A 364 -5.09 -23.00 31.46
N PHE A 365 -5.73 -24.07 31.95
CA PHE A 365 -6.90 -24.65 31.28
C PHE A 365 -8.09 -23.70 31.37
N SER A 366 -8.98 -23.78 30.37
CA SER A 366 -10.27 -23.10 30.48
C SER A 366 -11.08 -23.69 31.63
N LEU A 367 -12.08 -22.95 32.13
CA LEU A 367 -13.02 -23.48 33.13
C LEU A 367 -13.66 -24.80 32.66
N HIS A 368 -13.97 -24.90 31.36
CA HIS A 368 -14.56 -26.10 30.77
C HIS A 368 -13.61 -27.29 30.82
N ASP A 369 -12.35 -27.09 30.40
CA ASP A 369 -11.34 -28.16 30.37
C ASP A 369 -10.92 -28.57 31.78
N THR A 370 -10.89 -27.60 32.71
CA THR A 370 -10.69 -27.87 34.14
C THR A 370 -11.81 -28.78 34.67
N LEU A 371 -13.08 -28.43 34.43
CA LEU A 371 -14.21 -29.25 34.85
C LEU A 371 -14.18 -30.64 34.21
N ARG A 372 -13.85 -30.74 32.92
CA ARG A 372 -13.72 -32.03 32.22
C ARG A 372 -12.67 -32.92 32.86
N THR A 373 -11.49 -32.35 33.14
CA THR A 373 -10.37 -33.08 33.73
C THR A 373 -10.71 -33.56 35.14
N LEU A 374 -11.32 -32.69 35.96
CA LEU A 374 -11.76 -33.08 37.31
C LEU A 374 -12.79 -34.21 37.31
N LEU A 375 -13.72 -34.19 36.35
CA LEU A 375 -14.72 -35.26 36.21
C LEU A 375 -14.08 -36.57 35.74
N ALA A 376 -13.13 -36.51 34.80
CA ALA A 376 -12.40 -37.68 34.32
C ALA A 376 -11.55 -38.33 35.43
N VAL A 377 -10.89 -37.54 36.27
CA VAL A 377 -10.09 -38.02 37.42
C VAL A 377 -11.00 -38.52 38.57
N GLY A 378 -12.28 -38.14 38.59
CA GLY A 378 -13.24 -38.53 39.64
C GLY A 378 -13.32 -37.58 40.83
N LEU A 379 -12.78 -36.36 40.70
CA LEU A 379 -12.85 -35.30 41.71
C LEU A 379 -14.19 -34.55 41.65
N HIS A 380 -15.30 -35.27 41.75
CA HIS A 380 -16.67 -34.74 41.55
C HIS A 380 -17.02 -33.57 42.47
N LYS A 381 -16.56 -33.59 43.74
CA LYS A 381 -16.81 -32.51 44.70
C LYS A 381 -16.21 -31.18 44.26
N HIS A 382 -14.97 -31.21 43.73
CA HIS A 382 -14.29 -30.01 43.24
C HIS A 382 -14.92 -29.51 41.94
N ALA A 383 -15.35 -30.41 41.06
CA ALA A 383 -16.08 -30.05 39.85
C ALA A 383 -17.43 -29.38 40.19
N GLU A 384 -18.16 -29.88 41.19
CA GLU A 384 -19.42 -29.27 41.65
C GLU A 384 -19.20 -27.91 42.34
N GLN A 385 -18.08 -27.73 43.05
CA GLN A 385 -17.69 -26.44 43.60
C GLN A 385 -17.47 -25.41 42.48
N LEU A 386 -16.62 -25.71 41.49
CA LEU A 386 -16.38 -24.81 40.36
C LEU A 386 -17.66 -24.48 39.57
N TYR A 387 -18.52 -25.47 39.35
CA TYR A 387 -19.83 -25.27 38.71
C TYR A 387 -20.66 -24.20 39.42
N LYS A 388 -20.71 -24.22 40.76
CA LYS A 388 -21.45 -23.24 41.57
C LYS A 388 -20.75 -21.89 41.61
N ASP A 389 -19.44 -21.89 41.86
CA ASP A 389 -18.63 -20.66 42.07
C ASP A 389 -18.57 -19.78 40.82
N PHE A 390 -18.53 -20.41 39.63
CA PHE A 390 -18.51 -19.73 38.34
C PHE A 390 -19.89 -19.66 37.65
N LYS A 391 -20.96 -20.11 38.33
CA LYS A 391 -22.34 -20.08 37.83
C LYS A 391 -22.46 -20.65 36.41
N VAL A 392 -21.82 -21.80 36.18
CA VAL A 392 -21.82 -22.44 34.86
C VAL A 392 -23.25 -22.85 34.50
N PRO A 393 -23.75 -22.55 33.28
CA PRO A 393 -25.11 -22.90 32.90
C PRO A 393 -25.41 -24.39 33.06
N ASP A 394 -26.53 -24.72 33.70
CA ASP A 394 -26.91 -26.09 34.04
C ASP A 394 -26.84 -27.04 32.83
N LYS A 395 -27.40 -26.63 31.68
CA LYS A 395 -27.34 -27.43 30.45
C LYS A 395 -25.91 -27.79 30.05
N ARG A 396 -24.96 -26.85 30.19
CA ARG A 396 -23.55 -27.06 29.82
C ARG A 396 -22.85 -28.00 30.79
N PHE A 397 -23.05 -27.80 32.09
CA PHE A 397 -22.47 -28.67 33.11
C PHE A 397 -23.02 -30.11 33.01
N TRP A 398 -24.32 -30.27 32.76
CA TRP A 398 -24.95 -31.58 32.63
C TRP A 398 -24.44 -32.36 31.41
N TRP A 399 -24.32 -31.70 30.25
CA TRP A 399 -23.69 -32.33 29.08
C TRP A 399 -22.26 -32.74 29.36
N LEU A 400 -21.49 -31.88 30.01
CA LEU A 400 -20.10 -32.15 30.34
C LEU A 400 -19.96 -33.33 31.31
N LYS A 401 -20.75 -33.36 32.39
CA LYS A 401 -20.74 -34.44 33.39
C LYS A 401 -21.20 -35.77 32.79
N LEU A 402 -22.26 -35.76 31.98
CA LEU A 402 -22.71 -36.96 31.24
C LEU A 402 -21.60 -37.52 30.34
N THR A 403 -20.98 -36.65 29.53
CA THR A 403 -19.95 -37.08 28.57
C THR A 403 -18.71 -37.58 29.29
N ALA A 404 -18.24 -36.88 30.33
CA ALA A 404 -17.05 -37.27 31.09
C ALA A 404 -17.26 -38.59 31.87
N LEU A 405 -18.43 -38.81 32.46
CA LEU A 405 -18.74 -40.07 33.15
C LEU A 405 -18.83 -41.25 32.18
N ALA A 406 -19.42 -41.03 30.99
CA ALA A 406 -19.51 -42.07 29.96
C ALA A 406 -18.14 -42.38 29.34
N GLU A 407 -17.28 -41.38 29.11
CA GLU A 407 -15.90 -41.58 28.65
C GLU A 407 -15.06 -42.37 29.65
N LYS A 408 -15.34 -42.22 30.95
CA LYS A 408 -14.70 -42.98 32.03
C LYS A 408 -15.35 -44.36 32.27
N GLU A 409 -16.48 -44.65 31.62
CA GLU A 409 -17.32 -45.83 31.87
C GLU A 409 -17.79 -45.96 33.33
N ASP A 410 -17.93 -44.82 34.05
CA ASP A 410 -18.40 -44.77 35.43
C ASP A 410 -19.94 -44.73 35.46
N TRP A 411 -20.53 -45.87 35.13
CA TRP A 411 -21.99 -46.04 34.99
C TRP A 411 -22.74 -45.92 36.31
N GLU A 412 -22.11 -46.29 37.43
CA GLU A 412 -22.73 -46.19 38.76
C GLU A 412 -22.93 -44.73 39.17
N GLU A 413 -21.92 -43.89 38.97
CA GLU A 413 -22.01 -42.47 39.27
C GLU A 413 -22.93 -41.76 38.26
N LEU A 414 -22.98 -42.22 37.01
CA LEU A 414 -23.94 -41.72 36.03
C LEU A 414 -25.39 -41.98 36.46
N GLU A 415 -25.70 -43.16 36.97
CA GLU A 415 -27.03 -43.49 37.46
C GLU A 415 -27.44 -42.63 38.66
N LYS A 416 -26.51 -42.42 39.62
CA LYS A 416 -26.72 -41.50 40.74
C LYS A 416 -26.95 -40.07 40.25
N PHE A 417 -26.14 -39.61 39.30
CA PHE A 417 -26.27 -38.28 38.71
C PHE A 417 -27.63 -38.09 38.04
N ALA A 418 -28.08 -39.05 37.26
CA ALA A 418 -29.38 -39.01 36.60
C ALA A 418 -30.55 -38.99 37.59
N LYS A 419 -30.40 -39.54 38.80
CA LYS A 419 -31.43 -39.52 39.86
C LYS A 419 -31.40 -38.25 40.72
N SER A 420 -30.30 -37.49 40.69
CA SER A 420 -30.09 -36.36 41.60
C SER A 420 -31.12 -35.23 41.46
N LYS A 421 -31.38 -34.77 40.23
CA LYS A 421 -32.34 -33.71 39.89
C LYS A 421 -32.93 -33.96 38.50
N LYS A 422 -34.00 -33.24 38.16
CA LYS A 422 -34.56 -33.27 36.80
C LYS A 422 -33.54 -32.72 35.81
N SER A 423 -33.17 -33.54 34.81
CA SER A 423 -32.20 -33.16 33.80
C SER A 423 -32.68 -31.95 32.96
N PRO A 424 -31.89 -30.86 32.89
CA PRO A 424 -32.17 -29.68 32.05
C PRO A 424 -31.89 -29.95 30.56
N ILE A 425 -31.19 -31.04 30.24
CA ILE A 425 -30.91 -31.50 28.87
C ILE A 425 -31.89 -32.60 28.42
N GLY A 426 -32.82 -33.02 29.29
CA GLY A 426 -33.66 -34.19 29.09
C GLY A 426 -32.89 -35.50 29.30
N TYR A 427 -33.53 -36.63 28.97
CA TYR A 427 -32.94 -37.96 29.14
C TYR A 427 -32.57 -38.64 27.81
N LEU A 428 -33.00 -38.10 26.66
CA LEU A 428 -32.57 -38.61 25.35
C LEU A 428 -31.03 -38.55 25.21
N PRO A 429 -30.34 -37.45 25.60
CA PRO A 429 -28.88 -37.41 25.61
C PRO A 429 -28.22 -38.54 26.41
N PHE A 430 -28.81 -38.92 27.56
CA PHE A 430 -28.29 -40.00 28.38
C PHE A 430 -28.35 -41.33 27.62
N VAL A 431 -29.46 -41.59 26.93
CA VAL A 431 -29.63 -42.80 26.09
C VAL A 431 -28.60 -42.82 24.96
N GLU A 432 -28.49 -41.73 24.19
CA GLU A 432 -27.59 -41.64 23.04
C GLU A 432 -26.12 -41.81 23.43
N VAL A 433 -25.69 -41.16 24.52
CA VAL A 433 -24.32 -41.27 25.02
C VAL A 433 -24.03 -42.68 25.54
N CYS A 434 -24.93 -43.30 26.30
CA CYS A 434 -24.73 -44.68 26.77
C CYS A 434 -24.63 -45.67 25.61
N VAL A 435 -25.46 -45.51 24.57
CA VAL A 435 -25.41 -46.34 23.36
C VAL A 435 -24.10 -46.13 22.59
N LYS A 436 -23.64 -44.88 22.48
CA LYS A 436 -22.36 -44.54 21.82
C LYS A 436 -21.16 -45.23 22.49
N HIS A 437 -21.20 -45.37 23.81
CA HIS A 437 -20.18 -46.08 24.60
C HIS A 437 -20.55 -47.56 24.83
N HIS A 438 -21.35 -48.15 23.94
CA HIS A 438 -21.70 -49.58 23.90
C HIS A 438 -22.42 -50.15 25.13
N ASN A 439 -22.91 -49.32 26.06
CA ASN A 439 -23.69 -49.77 27.22
C ASN A 439 -25.20 -49.61 26.99
N LYS A 440 -25.78 -50.57 26.26
CA LYS A 440 -27.24 -50.62 26.01
C LYS A 440 -28.06 -50.92 27.26
N TYR A 441 -27.49 -51.62 28.24
CA TYR A 441 -28.19 -51.96 29.48
C TYR A 441 -28.48 -50.69 30.30
N GLU A 442 -27.46 -49.85 30.46
CA GLU A 442 -27.60 -48.57 31.15
C GLU A 442 -28.52 -47.62 30.37
N ALA A 443 -28.40 -47.59 29.03
CA ALA A 443 -29.27 -46.78 28.18
C ALA A 443 -30.77 -47.08 28.39
N LYS A 444 -31.16 -48.36 28.53
CA LYS A 444 -32.56 -48.77 28.76
C LYS A 444 -33.18 -48.13 30.01
N LYS A 445 -32.39 -47.90 31.07
CA LYS A 445 -32.88 -47.29 32.32
C LYS A 445 -33.39 -45.86 32.10
N TYR A 446 -32.84 -45.15 31.12
CA TYR A 446 -33.19 -43.75 30.85
C TYR A 446 -34.33 -43.59 29.84
N VAL A 447 -34.61 -44.59 29.00
CA VAL A 447 -35.67 -44.54 27.98
C VAL A 447 -37.05 -44.24 28.58
N SER A 448 -37.36 -44.82 29.75
CA SER A 448 -38.63 -44.59 30.45
C SER A 448 -38.81 -43.14 30.92
N ARG A 449 -37.72 -42.38 31.05
CA ARG A 449 -37.70 -40.99 31.53
C ARG A 449 -37.63 -39.97 30.39
N VAL A 450 -37.49 -40.43 29.14
CA VAL A 450 -37.52 -39.57 27.95
C VAL A 450 -38.92 -39.03 27.73
N THR A 451 -39.03 -37.79 27.25
CA THR A 451 -40.36 -37.21 26.98
C THR A 451 -41.07 -37.99 25.86
N PRO A 452 -42.41 -38.04 25.85
CA PRO A 452 -43.17 -38.80 24.85
C PRO A 452 -42.78 -38.46 23.41
N GLU A 453 -42.42 -37.20 23.14
CA GLU A 453 -42.03 -36.69 21.82
C GLU A 453 -40.75 -37.32 21.27
N GLN A 454 -39.87 -37.74 22.17
CA GLN A 454 -38.54 -38.24 21.86
C GLN A 454 -38.41 -39.75 22.14
N LYS A 455 -39.44 -40.36 22.72
CA LYS A 455 -39.43 -41.74 23.21
C LYS A 455 -39.19 -42.77 22.09
N VAL A 456 -39.81 -42.57 20.93
CA VAL A 456 -39.56 -43.43 19.74
C VAL A 456 -38.09 -43.39 19.32
N LYS A 457 -37.49 -42.20 19.27
CA LYS A 457 -36.06 -42.04 18.94
C LYS A 457 -35.17 -42.75 19.96
N ALA A 458 -35.51 -42.66 21.25
CA ALA A 458 -34.78 -43.33 22.32
C ALA A 458 -34.84 -44.87 22.22
N HIS A 459 -36.02 -45.45 22.02
CA HIS A 459 -36.17 -46.90 21.85
C HIS A 459 -35.42 -47.40 20.60
N LEU A 460 -35.51 -46.67 19.48
CA LEU A 460 -34.75 -46.98 18.27
C LEU A 460 -33.23 -46.92 18.48
N ALA A 461 -32.74 -45.96 19.29
CA ALA A 461 -31.31 -45.85 19.60
C ALA A 461 -30.78 -47.06 20.38
N VAL A 462 -31.59 -47.62 21.28
CA VAL A 462 -31.22 -48.81 22.07
C VAL A 462 -31.41 -50.12 21.28
N GLY A 463 -32.11 -50.07 20.15
CA GLY A 463 -32.46 -51.23 19.32
C GLY A 463 -33.69 -51.99 19.83
N ASP A 464 -34.57 -51.31 20.58
CA ASP A 464 -35.83 -51.85 21.09
C ASP A 464 -36.98 -51.51 20.12
N MET A 465 -37.21 -52.39 19.14
CA MET A 465 -38.19 -52.17 18.07
C MET A 465 -39.64 -52.30 18.55
N GLU A 466 -39.90 -53.19 19.52
CA GLU A 466 -41.22 -53.38 20.13
C GLU A 466 -41.62 -52.14 20.95
N GLY A 467 -40.73 -51.67 21.83
CA GLY A 467 -40.98 -50.45 22.61
C GLY A 467 -41.10 -49.19 21.74
N ALA A 468 -40.35 -49.10 20.64
CA ALA A 468 -40.50 -48.03 19.66
C ALA A 468 -41.87 -48.07 18.98
N ALA A 469 -42.34 -49.27 18.59
CA ALA A 469 -43.64 -49.45 17.97
C ALA A 469 -44.79 -49.08 18.92
N ASP A 470 -44.74 -49.52 20.17
CA ASP A 470 -45.77 -49.20 21.15
C ASP A 470 -45.85 -47.70 21.42
N ALA A 471 -44.70 -47.03 21.58
CA ALA A 471 -44.65 -45.57 21.77
C ALA A 471 -45.19 -44.79 20.55
N ALA A 472 -44.92 -45.27 19.33
CA ALA A 472 -45.40 -44.64 18.10
C ALA A 472 -46.91 -44.83 17.89
N ILE A 473 -47.43 -46.02 18.25
CA ILE A 473 -48.86 -46.35 18.19
C ILE A 473 -49.64 -45.54 19.23
N GLU A 474 -49.13 -45.44 20.45
CA GLU A 474 -49.74 -44.66 21.54
C GLU A 474 -49.90 -43.18 21.14
N ARG A 475 -48.88 -42.60 20.49
CA ARG A 475 -48.89 -41.21 20.01
C ARG A 475 -49.61 -41.01 18.68
N ARG A 476 -49.97 -42.08 17.97
CA ARG A 476 -50.61 -42.05 16.63
C ARG A 476 -49.87 -41.18 15.61
N ASN A 477 -48.54 -41.12 15.68
CA ASN A 477 -47.72 -40.31 14.78
C ASN A 477 -47.33 -41.13 13.55
N GLU A 478 -47.95 -40.86 12.40
CA GLU A 478 -47.69 -41.60 11.16
C GLU A 478 -46.25 -41.51 10.65
N GLY A 479 -45.58 -40.38 10.89
CA GLY A 479 -44.18 -40.17 10.50
C GLY A 479 -43.23 -41.08 11.29
N GLU A 480 -43.47 -41.22 12.60
CA GLU A 480 -42.70 -42.11 13.48
C GLU A 480 -42.97 -43.59 13.15
N ILE A 481 -44.23 -43.96 12.91
CA ILE A 481 -44.61 -45.31 12.48
C ILE A 481 -43.93 -45.69 11.15
N SER A 482 -43.90 -44.75 10.18
CA SER A 482 -43.25 -44.98 8.89
C SER A 482 -41.72 -45.09 9.01
N THR A 483 -41.12 -44.38 9.97
CA THR A 483 -39.67 -44.45 10.27
C THR A 483 -39.28 -45.79 10.92
N ILE A 484 -40.17 -46.38 11.73
CA ILE A 484 -39.94 -47.70 12.31
C ILE A 484 -40.09 -48.77 11.23
N LEU A 485 -41.14 -48.68 10.40
CA LEU A 485 -41.38 -49.62 9.30
C LEU A 485 -40.21 -49.70 8.31
N SER A 486 -39.53 -48.58 8.03
CA SER A 486 -38.35 -48.57 7.14
C SER A 486 -37.11 -49.23 7.75
N ARG A 487 -37.09 -49.45 9.06
CA ARG A 487 -36.01 -50.14 9.79
C ARG A 487 -36.33 -51.60 10.14
N CYS A 488 -37.58 -52.02 10.00
CA CYS A 488 -38.00 -53.40 10.20
C CYS A 488 -37.60 -54.28 9.00
N SER A 489 -37.17 -55.51 9.26
CA SER A 489 -36.98 -56.50 8.20
C SER A 489 -38.28 -57.28 7.96
N PRO A 490 -38.78 -57.39 6.71
CA PRO A 490 -40.03 -58.08 6.40
C PRO A 490 -40.05 -59.56 6.80
N THR A 491 -38.87 -60.19 6.95
CA THR A 491 -38.73 -61.63 7.24
C THR A 491 -38.69 -61.95 8.72
N THR A 492 -38.08 -61.09 9.55
CA THR A 492 -37.97 -61.31 11.01
C THR A 492 -39.05 -60.60 11.82
N ASP A 493 -39.53 -59.44 11.37
CA ASP A 493 -40.41 -58.56 12.15
C ASP A 493 -41.87 -58.59 11.67
N ARG A 494 -42.29 -59.69 11.02
CA ARG A 494 -43.59 -59.78 10.32
C ARG A 494 -44.79 -59.38 11.18
N ALA A 495 -44.83 -59.82 12.44
CA ALA A 495 -45.90 -59.48 13.38
C ALA A 495 -45.89 -58.00 13.78
N LEU A 496 -44.71 -57.41 13.93
CA LEU A 496 -44.53 -55.99 14.25
C LEU A 496 -44.95 -55.09 13.09
N VAL A 497 -44.56 -55.46 11.87
CA VAL A 497 -44.95 -54.77 10.63
C VAL A 497 -46.47 -54.78 10.43
N GLU A 498 -47.13 -55.92 10.68
CA GLU A 498 -48.59 -56.00 10.63
C GLU A 498 -49.29 -55.15 11.70
N ARG A 499 -48.72 -55.05 12.90
CA ARG A 499 -49.24 -54.20 14.00
C ARG A 499 -49.12 -52.72 13.65
N LEU A 500 -47.96 -52.31 13.13
CA LEU A 500 -47.69 -50.93 12.70
C LEU A 500 -48.54 -50.50 11.50
N ASN A 501 -48.74 -51.37 10.51
CA ASN A 501 -49.60 -51.10 9.36
C ASN A 501 -51.08 -50.94 9.76
N ARG A 502 -51.56 -51.77 10.69
CA ARG A 502 -52.91 -51.62 11.27
C ARG A 502 -53.05 -50.27 11.97
N ALA A 503 -52.10 -49.91 12.84
CA ALA A 503 -52.11 -48.64 13.55
C ALA A 503 -52.03 -47.42 12.60
N LYS A 504 -51.22 -47.49 11.55
CA LYS A 504 -51.13 -46.46 10.50
C LYS A 504 -52.48 -46.26 9.80
N SER A 505 -53.15 -47.35 9.43
CA SER A 505 -54.47 -47.28 8.78
C SER A 505 -55.57 -46.69 9.67
N THR A 506 -55.45 -46.82 10.99
CA THR A 506 -56.39 -46.22 11.95
C THR A 506 -56.07 -44.76 12.27
N ALA A 507 -54.80 -44.36 12.15
CA ALA A 507 -54.39 -42.97 12.32
C ALA A 507 -54.82 -42.11 11.12
N ALA A 508 -54.75 -42.65 9.89
CA ALA A 508 -55.10 -41.96 8.64
C ALA A 508 -56.61 -41.69 8.41
N LYS A 509 -57.50 -42.31 9.21
CA LYS A 509 -58.96 -42.27 9.02
C LYS A 509 -59.66 -41.17 9.85
N LYS A 510 -58.91 -40.31 10.52
CA LYS A 510 -59.39 -39.14 11.29
C LYS A 510 -58.45 -37.97 11.02
#